data_AF-C7MM75-F1
#
_entry.id   AF-C7MM75-F1
#
_cell.length_a   1.000
_cell.length_b   1.000
_cell.length_c   1.000
_cell.angle_alpha   90.00
_cell.angle_beta   90.00
_cell.angle_gamma   90.00
#
_symmetry.space_group_name_H-M   'P 1'
#
loop_
_entity.id
_entity.type
_entity.pdbx_description
1 polymer ?
#
loop_
_entity_poly.entity_id
_entity_poly.type
_entity_poly.pdbx_seq_one_letter_code
_entity_poly.pdbx_strand_id
1 'polypeptide(L)'
;MSEDDKTEQTPFVEELLKALPKKASYAMTEETERSRLLDDARKVVCCDREIKYGFVEDNFWDIARMWGVYLGVDLERRDVANMMILLKVARNNHAHPDDPGHRDNWVDIAGYAACGAEVDV
;
A
#
# COMPACT_ATOMS: atom_id res chain seq x y z
N MET A 1 -26.60 24.06 -20.23
CA MET A 1 -25.21 23.56 -20.39
C MET A 1 -24.87 22.90 -19.07
N SER A 2 -25.43 21.72 -18.81
CA SER A 2 -24.95 20.38 -19.21
C SER A 2 -23.77 19.95 -18.35
N GLU A 3 -24.05 19.10 -17.37
CA GLU A 3 -23.18 18.01 -16.88
C GLU A 3 -23.99 17.18 -15.87
N ASP A 4 -25.09 16.58 -16.35
CA ASP A 4 -25.61 15.34 -15.77
C ASP A 4 -24.81 14.20 -16.40
N ASP A 5 -23.62 13.91 -15.88
CA ASP A 5 -22.95 12.63 -16.08
C ASP A 5 -23.05 11.82 -14.79
N LYS A 6 -24.29 11.52 -14.41
CA LYS A 6 -24.56 10.42 -13.48
C LYS A 6 -24.59 9.17 -14.33
N THR A 7 -23.45 8.49 -14.36
CA THR A 7 -23.32 7.12 -14.85
C THR A 7 -24.60 6.33 -14.58
N GLU A 8 -25.27 6.03 -15.68
CA GLU A 8 -26.50 5.28 -15.77
C GLU A 8 -26.29 3.90 -15.13
N GLN A 9 -26.66 3.73 -13.86
CA GLN A 9 -26.92 2.40 -13.31
C GLN A 9 -28.20 1.90 -13.97
N THR A 10 -28.03 1.34 -15.16
CA THR A 10 -29.11 0.79 -15.97
C THR A 10 -29.73 -0.41 -15.24
N PRO A 11 -31.07 -0.50 -15.16
CA PRO A 11 -31.80 -1.57 -14.46
C PRO A 11 -31.38 -3.00 -14.82
N PHE A 12 -30.79 -3.16 -16.01
CA PHE A 12 -30.26 -4.40 -16.55
C PHE A 12 -29.11 -4.98 -15.72
N VAL A 13 -28.21 -4.16 -15.18
CA VAL A 13 -27.06 -4.63 -14.39
C VAL A 13 -27.54 -5.21 -13.05
N GLU A 14 -28.49 -4.55 -12.38
CA GLU A 14 -29.07 -5.05 -11.13
C GLU A 14 -29.81 -6.37 -11.30
N GLU A 15 -30.52 -6.54 -12.41
CA GLU A 15 -31.25 -7.77 -12.72
C GLU A 15 -30.29 -8.94 -13.01
N LEU A 16 -29.20 -8.67 -13.74
CA LEU A 16 -28.14 -9.64 -13.99
C LEU A 16 -27.46 -10.09 -12.69
N LEU A 17 -27.20 -9.16 -11.77
CA LEU A 17 -26.58 -9.44 -10.47
C LEU A 17 -27.46 -10.34 -9.58
N LYS A 18 -28.78 -10.18 -9.65
CA LYS A 18 -29.74 -11.04 -8.92
C LYS A 18 -29.81 -12.46 -9.49
N ALA A 19 -29.54 -12.63 -10.79
CA ALA A 19 -29.57 -13.92 -11.48
C ALA A 19 -28.27 -14.74 -11.32
N LEU A 20 -27.17 -14.11 -10.90
CA LEU A 20 -25.89 -14.79 -10.70
C LEU A 20 -25.87 -15.60 -9.38
N PRO A 21 -25.19 -16.75 -9.34
CA PRO A 21 -25.00 -17.49 -8.10
C PRO A 21 -24.28 -16.59 -7.07
N LYS A 22 -24.70 -16.61 -5.80
CA LYS A 22 -24.21 -15.70 -4.72
C LYS A 22 -22.69 -15.53 -4.65
N LYS A 23 -21.92 -16.57 -5.01
CA LYS A 23 -20.44 -16.54 -5.03
C LYS A 23 -19.86 -15.71 -6.19
N ALA A 24 -20.57 -15.67 -7.32
CA ALA A 24 -20.24 -14.85 -8.49
C ALA A 24 -20.78 -13.42 -8.37
N SER A 25 -21.94 -13.21 -7.72
CA SER A 25 -22.44 -11.86 -7.43
C SER A 25 -21.52 -11.11 -6.46
N TYR A 26 -21.00 -11.80 -5.42
CA TYR A 26 -20.03 -11.22 -4.48
C TYR A 26 -18.68 -10.84 -5.12
N ALA A 27 -18.32 -11.53 -6.21
CA ALA A 27 -17.06 -11.29 -6.93
C ALA A 27 -17.13 -10.07 -7.87
N MET A 28 -18.33 -9.57 -8.18
CA MET A 28 -18.55 -8.54 -9.20
C MET A 28 -18.95 -7.16 -8.63
N THR A 29 -19.23 -7.03 -7.33
CA THR A 29 -19.83 -5.78 -6.80
C THR A 29 -19.15 -5.15 -5.60
N GLU A 30 -18.21 -5.80 -4.90
CA GLU A 30 -17.49 -5.14 -3.82
C GLU A 30 -15.98 -5.34 -3.91
N GLU A 31 -15.27 -4.22 -4.05
CA GLU A 31 -13.84 -4.19 -3.93
C GLU A 31 -13.44 -4.63 -2.50
N THR A 32 -12.77 -5.78 -2.41
CA THR A 32 -12.32 -6.33 -1.13
C THR A 32 -11.33 -5.37 -0.45
N GLU A 33 -11.26 -5.42 0.87
CA GLU A 33 -10.29 -4.62 1.65
C GLU A 33 -8.84 -4.84 1.19
N ARG A 34 -8.50 -6.06 0.79
CA ARG A 34 -7.18 -6.39 0.25
C ARG A 34 -6.87 -5.62 -1.04
N SER A 35 -7.86 -5.48 -1.93
CA SER A 35 -7.71 -4.72 -3.18
C SER A 35 -7.49 -3.24 -2.90
N ARG A 36 -8.35 -2.65 -2.04
CA ARG A 36 -8.23 -1.25 -1.62
C ARG A 36 -6.87 -0.94 -0.98
N LEU A 37 -6.37 -1.85 -0.14
CA LEU A 37 -5.07 -1.70 0.50
C LEU A 37 -3.93 -1.69 -0.52
N LEU A 38 -3.93 -2.62 -1.48
CA LEU A 38 -2.91 -2.67 -2.53
C LEU A 38 -2.95 -1.43 -3.42
N ASP A 39 -4.15 -0.93 -3.72
CA ASP A 39 -4.32 0.31 -4.48
C ASP A 39 -3.79 1.53 -3.74
N ASP A 40 -4.02 1.63 -2.43
CA ASP A 40 -3.46 2.70 -1.61
C ASP A 40 -1.93 2.59 -1.50
N ALA A 41 -1.40 1.38 -1.32
CA ALA A 41 0.04 1.16 -1.32
C ALA A 41 0.66 1.61 -2.66
N ARG A 42 0.05 1.23 -3.79
CA ARG A 42 0.46 1.66 -5.13
C ARG A 42 0.46 3.18 -5.28
N LYS A 43 -0.57 3.89 -4.81
CA LYS A 43 -0.59 5.37 -4.86
C LYS A 43 0.58 5.96 -4.07
N VAL A 44 0.83 5.44 -2.87
CA VAL A 44 1.92 5.89 -1.99
C VAL A 44 3.30 5.67 -2.61
N VAL A 45 3.53 4.53 -3.28
CA VAL A 45 4.84 4.23 -3.87
C VAL A 45 5.04 4.78 -5.28
N CYS A 46 4.01 4.80 -6.13
CA CYS A 46 4.15 5.10 -7.57
C CYS A 46 3.73 6.52 -7.98
N CYS A 47 2.88 7.21 -7.21
CA CYS A 47 2.26 8.45 -7.70
C CYS A 47 2.74 9.72 -6.95
N ASP A 48 3.05 9.61 -5.65
CA ASP A 48 3.35 10.79 -4.80
C ASP A 48 4.78 10.85 -4.26
N ARG A 49 5.60 9.80 -4.42
CA ARG A 49 6.93 9.71 -3.78
C ARG A 49 8.07 10.31 -4.59
N GLU A 50 8.22 9.96 -5.87
CA GLU A 50 9.35 10.41 -6.68
C GLU A 50 9.42 11.94 -6.80
N ILE A 51 8.25 12.58 -6.94
CA ILE A 51 8.14 14.05 -7.06
C ILE A 51 8.51 14.76 -5.76
N LYS A 52 8.30 14.12 -4.60
CA LYS A 52 8.37 14.79 -3.29
C LYS A 52 9.61 14.44 -2.47
N TYR A 53 10.19 13.26 -2.68
CA TYR A 53 11.29 12.74 -1.86
C TYR A 53 12.48 12.20 -2.68
N GLY A 54 12.42 12.18 -4.02
CA GLY A 54 13.46 11.60 -4.87
C GLY A 54 13.31 10.08 -5.06
N PHE A 55 14.20 9.47 -5.84
CA PHE A 55 14.14 8.04 -6.16
C PHE A 55 14.32 7.17 -4.91
N VAL A 56 13.65 6.03 -4.89
CA VAL A 56 13.62 5.11 -3.74
C VAL A 56 15.01 4.52 -3.48
N GLU A 57 15.74 4.22 -4.56
CA GLU A 57 17.09 3.69 -4.57
C GLU A 57 18.08 4.64 -3.87
N ASP A 58 18.00 5.94 -4.22
CA ASP A 58 18.87 6.97 -3.67
C ASP A 58 18.60 7.15 -2.16
N ASN A 59 17.31 7.23 -1.80
CA ASN A 59 16.90 7.40 -0.41
C ASN A 59 17.29 6.21 0.48
N PHE A 60 17.05 4.98 0.02
CA PHE A 60 17.37 3.80 0.83
C PHE A 60 18.88 3.62 0.95
N TRP A 61 19.65 4.03 -0.05
CA TRP A 61 21.10 3.99 0.03
C TRP A 61 21.67 5.01 1.01
N ASP A 62 21.13 6.23 1.02
CA ASP A 62 21.51 7.25 2.00
C ASP A 62 21.14 6.84 3.42
N ILE A 63 19.94 6.27 3.62
CA ILE A 63 19.54 5.73 4.93
C ILE A 63 20.48 4.59 5.35
N ALA A 64 20.80 3.66 4.46
CA ALA A 64 21.70 2.54 4.75
C ALA A 64 23.09 3.04 5.19
N ARG A 65 23.63 4.05 4.51
CA ARG A 65 24.91 4.69 4.88
C ARG A 65 24.82 5.38 6.24
N MET A 66 23.77 6.15 6.47
CA MET A 66 23.59 6.85 7.75
C MET A 66 23.48 5.88 8.91
N TRP A 67 22.64 4.85 8.78
CA TRP A 67 22.46 3.82 9.81
C TRP A 67 23.71 2.96 9.98
N GLY A 68 24.38 2.61 8.90
CA GLY A 68 25.59 1.80 8.94
C GLY A 68 26.72 2.51 9.68
N VAL A 69 26.94 3.80 9.41
CA VAL A 69 27.89 4.62 10.18
C VAL A 69 27.49 4.71 11.66
N TYR A 70 26.21 4.91 11.94
CA TYR A 70 25.72 5.03 13.32
C TYR A 70 25.88 3.73 14.13
N LEU A 71 25.62 2.58 13.50
CA LEU A 71 25.64 1.26 14.14
C LEU A 71 27.01 0.57 14.07
N GLY A 72 27.91 1.06 13.21
CA GLY A 72 29.22 0.43 12.96
C GLY A 72 29.11 -0.89 12.17
N VAL A 73 28.10 -1.01 11.30
CA VAL A 73 27.87 -2.19 10.46
C VAL A 73 27.60 -1.77 9.02
N ASP A 74 27.96 -2.61 8.06
CA ASP A 74 27.59 -2.37 6.66
C ASP A 74 26.13 -2.75 6.44
N LEU A 75 25.37 -1.85 5.82
CA LEU A 75 23.96 -2.05 5.46
C LEU A 75 23.76 -1.75 3.98
N GLU A 76 22.83 -2.47 3.37
CA GLU A 76 22.39 -2.26 1.99
C GLU A 76 20.95 -1.72 1.93
N ARG A 77 20.52 -1.28 0.73
CA ARG A 77 19.14 -0.80 0.49
C ARG A 77 18.08 -1.81 0.93
N ARG A 78 18.32 -3.11 0.71
CA ARG A 78 17.41 -4.18 1.13
C ARG A 78 17.24 -4.26 2.64
N ASP A 79 18.30 -3.96 3.41
CA ASP A 79 18.24 -3.97 4.87
C ASP A 79 17.34 -2.85 5.36
N VAL A 80 17.43 -1.66 4.76
CA VAL A 80 16.52 -0.55 5.04
C VAL A 80 15.07 -0.91 4.75
N ALA A 81 14.78 -1.51 3.60
CA ALA A 81 13.43 -1.95 3.25
C ALA A 81 12.85 -2.92 4.31
N ASN A 82 13.62 -3.94 4.67
CA ASN A 82 13.23 -4.93 5.68
C ASN A 82 13.05 -4.31 7.07
N MET A 83 13.95 -3.42 7.48
CA MET A 83 13.87 -2.74 8.77
C MET A 83 12.67 -1.79 8.87
N MET A 84 12.30 -1.12 7.77
CA MET A 84 11.08 -0.30 7.72
C MET A 84 9.80 -1.15 7.81
N ILE A 85 9.81 -2.36 7.25
CA ILE A 85 8.72 -3.34 7.45
C ILE A 85 8.64 -3.75 8.92
N LEU A 86 9.78 -4.11 9.53
CA LEU A 86 9.83 -4.51 10.94
C LEU A 86 9.34 -3.40 11.88
N LEU A 87 9.66 -2.13 11.59
CA LEU A 87 9.14 -0.97 12.31
C LEU A 87 7.60 -0.94 12.31
N LYS A 88 6.98 -1.23 11.17
CA LYS A 88 5.52 -1.23 11.02
C LYS A 88 4.88 -2.44 11.69
N VAL A 89 5.51 -3.61 11.60
CA VAL A 89 5.11 -4.81 12.38
C VAL A 89 5.16 -4.53 13.88
N ALA A 90 6.21 -3.87 14.37
CA ALA A 90 6.30 -3.50 15.79
C ALA A 90 5.15 -2.56 16.21
N ARG A 91 4.78 -1.58 15.37
CA ARG A 91 3.63 -0.69 15.64
C ARG A 91 2.30 -1.44 15.74
N ASN A 92 2.09 -2.47 14.92
CA ASN A 92 0.90 -3.31 15.01
C ASN A 92 0.77 -4.03 16.37
N ASN A 93 1.89 -4.23 17.07
CA ASN A 93 1.89 -4.85 18.41
C ASN A 93 1.55 -3.86 19.54
N HIS A 94 1.50 -2.56 19.25
CA HIS A 94 1.30 -1.48 20.24
C HIS A 94 -0.01 -0.71 20.04
N ALA A 95 -1.06 -1.36 19.51
CA ALA A 95 -2.38 -0.76 19.29
C ALA A 95 -2.86 0.03 20.51
N HIS A 96 -3.13 1.33 20.34
CA HIS A 96 -3.77 2.12 21.39
C HIS A 96 -5.27 1.78 21.41
N PRO A 97 -5.92 1.66 22.58
CA PRO A 97 -7.36 1.36 22.68
C PRO A 97 -8.26 2.32 21.90
N ASP A 98 -7.83 3.58 21.77
CA ASP A 98 -8.56 4.63 21.05
C ASP A 98 -8.21 4.73 19.56
N ASP A 99 -7.24 3.94 19.09
CA ASP A 99 -6.86 3.85 17.68
C ASP A 99 -6.62 2.37 17.28
N PRO A 100 -7.70 1.60 17.10
CA PRO A 100 -7.62 0.20 16.68
C PRO A 100 -7.21 0.05 15.20
N GLY A 101 -7.04 1.16 14.47
CA GLY A 101 -6.94 1.20 13.02
C GLY A 101 -5.51 1.15 12.50
N HIS A 102 -4.84 0.00 12.55
CA HIS A 102 -3.49 -0.18 11.96
C HIS A 102 -3.45 -0.31 10.43
N ARG A 103 -4.51 0.12 9.73
CA ARG A 103 -4.61 -0.05 8.27
C ARG A 103 -3.45 0.64 7.56
N ASP A 104 -3.08 1.83 8.02
CA ASP A 104 -1.94 2.61 7.52
C ASP A 104 -0.63 1.79 7.61
N ASN A 105 -0.39 1.09 8.72
CA ASN A 105 0.80 0.28 8.88
C ASN A 105 0.84 -0.87 7.88
N TRP A 106 -0.31 -1.48 7.55
CA TRP A 106 -0.37 -2.53 6.53
C TRP A 106 -0.16 -1.97 5.10
N VAL A 107 -0.68 -0.78 4.80
CA VAL A 107 -0.40 -0.06 3.54
C VAL A 107 1.10 0.23 3.44
N ASP A 108 1.72 0.72 4.51
CA ASP A 108 3.15 0.99 4.55
C ASP A 108 4.00 -0.27 4.37
N ILE A 109 3.62 -1.39 4.99
CA ILE A 109 4.31 -2.68 4.80
C ILE A 109 4.29 -3.08 3.33
N ALA A 110 3.12 -3.02 2.67
CA ALA A 110 3.00 -3.34 1.26
C ALA A 110 3.85 -2.39 0.39
N GLY A 111 3.86 -1.10 0.72
CA GLY A 111 4.70 -0.10 0.05
C GLY A 111 6.20 -0.37 0.21
N TYR A 112 6.68 -0.59 1.44
CA TYR A 112 8.09 -0.91 1.68
C TYR A 112 8.51 -2.24 1.06
N ALA A 113 7.62 -3.23 0.99
CA ALA A 113 7.89 -4.49 0.29
C ALA A 113 8.04 -4.27 -1.23
N ALA A 114 7.21 -3.43 -1.84
CA ALA A 114 7.34 -3.05 -3.24
C ALA A 114 8.68 -2.34 -3.51
N CYS A 115 9.03 -1.35 -2.68
CA CYS A 115 10.35 -0.68 -2.75
C CYS A 115 11.51 -1.67 -2.55
N GLY A 116 11.36 -2.62 -1.63
CA GLY A 116 12.35 -3.67 -1.38
C GLY A 116 12.61 -4.53 -2.62
N ALA A 117 11.55 -4.93 -3.33
CA ALA A 117 11.67 -5.72 -4.55
C ALA A 117 12.37 -4.96 -5.69
N GLU A 118 12.25 -3.63 -5.74
CA GLU A 118 12.93 -2.78 -6.72
C GLU A 118 14.43 -2.62 -6.45
N VAL A 119 14.83 -2.52 -5.17
CA VAL A 119 16.23 -2.30 -4.77
C VAL A 119 17.04 -3.58 -4.54
N ASP A 120 16.38 -4.75 -4.52
CA ASP A 120 16.98 -6.08 -4.33
C ASP A 120 17.43 -6.67 -5.68
N VAL A 121 18.28 -5.92 -6.40
CA VAL A 121 18.89 -6.26 -7.70
C VAL A 121 20.41 -6.10 -7.68
#